data_AF-A0A2T1E1Y8-F1
#
_entry.id   AF-A0A2T1E1Y8-F1
#
_cell.length_a   1.000
_cell.length_b   1.000
_cell.length_c   1.000
_cell.angle_alpha   90.00
_cell.angle_beta   90.00
_cell.angle_gamma   90.00
#
_symmetry.space_group_name_H-M   'P 1'
#
loop_
_entity.id
_entity.type
_entity.pdbx_description
1 polymer ?
#
loop_
_entity_poly.entity_id
_entity_poly.type
_entity_poly.pdbx_seq_one_letter_code
_entity_poly.pdbx_strand_id
1 'polypeptide(L)'
;MNTQLFSAVLAITALAIAVPTRAENPDHVKRLLATRSCAGCDLAGATLTAAHLTGADLRNANLQGANLTNANLEGADLSGANLQNANLTGAFASNASLNLANLKNANLNGANVSNAETTGANLNGVDVTGALVQGSGISVGGN
;
A
#
# COMPACT_ATOMS: atom_id res chain seq x y z
N MET A 1 20.24 59.42 -21.89
CA MET A 1 20.15 58.11 -22.56
C MET A 1 21.16 57.19 -21.89
N ASN A 2 20.76 55.94 -21.64
CA ASN A 2 21.47 54.81 -21.01
C ASN A 2 21.03 54.44 -19.58
N THR A 3 20.25 53.37 -19.61
CA THR A 3 19.54 52.59 -18.59
C THR A 3 20.42 51.53 -17.89
N GLN A 4 19.86 51.01 -16.79
CA GLN A 4 20.14 49.73 -16.07
C GLN A 4 21.36 49.77 -15.11
N LEU A 5 21.36 49.15 -13.92
CA LEU A 5 20.83 47.84 -13.51
C LEU A 5 20.51 47.81 -11.99
N PHE A 6 19.37 47.23 -11.61
CA PHE A 6 19.11 46.72 -10.27
C PHE A 6 19.96 45.47 -10.01
N SER A 7 20.54 45.32 -8.83
CA SER A 7 21.09 44.03 -8.38
C SER A 7 21.02 43.92 -6.86
N ALA A 8 19.88 43.45 -6.37
CA ALA A 8 19.76 42.85 -5.05
C ALA A 8 19.74 41.34 -5.25
N VAL A 9 20.85 40.66 -4.94
CA VAL A 9 20.88 39.21 -4.87
C VAL A 9 20.60 38.83 -3.42
N LEU A 10 19.35 38.45 -3.13
CA LEU A 10 19.04 37.73 -1.89
C LEU A 10 19.65 36.32 -2.03
N ALA A 11 20.70 36.05 -1.26
CA ALA A 11 21.13 34.69 -1.01
C ALA A 11 20.05 34.00 -0.15
N ILE A 12 19.10 33.32 -0.79
CA ILE A 12 18.22 32.39 -0.09
C ILE A 12 19.07 31.17 0.22
N THR A 13 19.55 31.08 1.46
CA THR A 13 20.11 29.85 2.00
C THR A 13 19.03 28.77 1.93
N ALA A 14 19.15 27.86 0.97
CA ALA A 14 18.32 26.67 0.94
C ALA A 14 18.69 25.80 2.15
N LEU A 15 17.93 25.95 3.23
CA LEU A 15 17.95 25.01 4.34
C LEU A 15 17.34 23.70 3.83
N ALA A 16 18.20 22.75 3.47
CA ALA A 16 17.77 21.39 3.15
C ALA A 16 17.29 20.73 4.45
N ILE A 17 16.03 20.96 4.82
CA ILE A 17 15.32 20.06 5.72
C ILE A 17 15.21 18.72 4.98
N ALA A 18 15.97 17.74 5.45
CA ALA A 18 15.90 16.36 4.98
C ALA A 18 14.49 15.85 5.26
N VAL A 19 13.58 16.03 4.30
CA VAL A 19 12.33 15.28 4.25
C VAL A 19 12.77 13.82 4.20
N PRO A 20 12.28 12.94 5.09
CA PRO A 20 12.68 11.54 5.06
C PRO A 20 12.45 11.02 3.64
N THR A 21 13.51 10.50 3.02
CA THR A 21 13.44 9.89 1.69
C THR A 21 12.45 8.74 1.79
N ARG A 22 11.22 8.96 1.33
CA ARG A 22 10.21 7.91 1.29
C ARG A 22 10.80 6.80 0.41
N ALA A 23 10.83 5.57 0.91
CA ALA A 23 11.33 4.43 0.16
C ALA A 23 10.43 4.07 -1.05
N GLU A 24 9.26 4.69 -1.14
CA GLU A 24 8.32 4.48 -2.24
C GLU A 24 8.84 5.05 -3.56
N ASN A 25 8.57 4.36 -4.68
CA ASN A 25 8.77 4.93 -6.01
C ASN A 25 7.57 5.82 -6.37
N PRO A 26 7.73 7.16 -6.48
CA PRO A 26 6.62 8.07 -6.68
C PRO A 26 5.93 7.90 -8.04
N ASP A 27 6.65 7.45 -9.07
CA ASP A 27 6.07 7.20 -10.40
C ASP A 27 5.15 5.98 -10.37
N HIS A 28 5.51 4.94 -9.62
CA HIS A 28 4.67 3.77 -9.40
C HIS A 28 3.42 4.11 -8.59
N VAL A 29 3.55 4.91 -7.53
CA VAL A 29 2.40 5.39 -6.76
C VAL A 29 1.46 6.18 -7.66
N LYS A 30 1.99 7.13 -8.44
CA LYS A 30 1.20 7.94 -9.38
C LYS A 30 0.50 7.07 -10.43
N ARG A 31 1.21 6.08 -11.00
CA ARG A 31 0.64 5.12 -11.95
C ARG A 31 -0.51 4.37 -11.31
N LEU A 32 -0.31 3.76 -10.15
CA LEU A 32 -1.34 2.99 -9.44
C LEU A 32 -2.59 3.84 -9.19
N LEU A 33 -2.43 5.06 -8.67
CA LEU A 33 -3.56 5.94 -8.35
C LEU A 33 -4.30 6.43 -9.60
N ALA A 34 -3.60 6.58 -10.73
CA ALA A 34 -4.20 7.01 -11.98
C ALA A 34 -4.92 5.87 -12.73
N THR A 35 -4.32 4.67 -12.73
CA THR A 35 -4.73 3.57 -13.63
C THR A 35 -5.32 2.36 -12.92
N ARG A 36 -5.13 2.23 -11.60
CA ARG A 36 -5.35 1.00 -10.82
C ARG A 36 -4.57 -0.21 -11.36
N SER A 37 -3.48 0.00 -12.10
CA SER A 37 -2.66 -1.10 -12.64
C SER A 37 -1.18 -0.83 -12.40
N CYS A 38 -0.59 -1.65 -11.54
CA CYS A 38 0.80 -1.59 -11.13
C CYS A 38 1.38 -2.98 -10.79
N ALA A 39 1.14 -3.97 -11.66
CA ALA A 39 1.75 -5.28 -11.52
C ALA A 39 3.29 -5.17 -11.51
N GLY A 40 3.93 -5.82 -10.53
CA GLY A 40 5.39 -5.80 -10.33
C GLY A 40 5.96 -4.46 -9.89
N CYS A 41 5.13 -3.46 -9.57
CA CYS A 41 5.63 -2.16 -9.12
C CYS A 41 6.32 -2.24 -7.76
N ASP A 42 7.35 -1.42 -7.60
CA ASP A 42 7.90 -1.12 -6.28
C ASP A 42 7.08 -0.02 -5.61
N LEU A 43 6.36 -0.39 -4.54
CA LEU A 43 5.50 0.43 -3.71
C LEU A 43 5.88 0.25 -2.22
N ALA A 44 7.13 -0.15 -1.93
CA ALA A 44 7.58 -0.36 -0.56
C ALA A 44 7.47 0.93 0.25
N GLY A 45 6.88 0.82 1.45
CA GLY A 45 6.63 1.97 2.32
C GLY A 45 5.64 3.00 1.76
N ALA A 46 4.94 2.69 0.66
CA ALA A 46 4.03 3.64 0.04
C ALA A 46 2.92 4.05 0.99
N THR A 47 2.55 5.33 0.98
CA THR A 47 1.33 5.78 1.68
C THR A 47 0.16 5.84 0.72
N LEU A 48 -0.74 4.88 0.89
CA LEU A 48 -1.95 4.63 0.10
C LEU A 48 -3.20 4.65 1.02
N THR A 49 -3.14 5.40 2.12
CA THR A 49 -4.25 5.55 3.08
C THR A 49 -5.51 6.03 2.36
N ALA A 50 -6.62 5.34 2.58
CA ALA A 50 -7.92 5.61 1.94
C ALA A 50 -7.90 5.63 0.40
N ALA A 51 -6.88 5.05 -0.25
CA ALA A 51 -6.81 5.01 -1.71
C ALA A 51 -7.98 4.19 -2.30
N HIS A 52 -8.51 4.66 -3.44
CA HIS A 52 -9.57 3.96 -4.18
C HIS A 52 -8.94 3.02 -5.21
N LEU A 53 -8.74 1.77 -4.82
CA LEU A 53 -8.03 0.71 -5.55
C LEU A 53 -8.92 -0.51 -5.83
N THR A 54 -10.24 -0.32 -5.91
CA THR A 54 -11.20 -1.37 -6.28
C THR A 54 -10.80 -1.99 -7.61
N GLY A 55 -10.67 -3.32 -7.64
CA GLY A 55 -10.28 -4.09 -8.83
C GLY A 55 -8.85 -3.80 -9.33
N ALA A 56 -7.98 -3.21 -8.51
CA ALA A 56 -6.63 -2.87 -8.94
C ALA A 56 -5.79 -4.13 -9.24
N ASP A 57 -4.99 -4.05 -10.30
CA ASP A 57 -3.96 -5.05 -10.63
C ASP A 57 -2.66 -4.70 -9.92
N LEU A 58 -2.37 -5.41 -8.83
CA LEU A 58 -1.19 -5.29 -7.97
C LEU A 58 -0.39 -6.60 -7.91
N ARG A 59 -0.59 -7.49 -8.91
CA ARG A 59 0.11 -8.78 -8.97
C ARG A 59 1.62 -8.61 -8.85
N ASN A 60 2.25 -9.38 -7.97
CA ASN A 60 3.70 -9.35 -7.71
C ASN A 60 4.25 -7.97 -7.30
N ALA A 61 3.42 -7.00 -6.94
CA ALA A 61 3.88 -5.70 -6.47
C ALA A 61 4.59 -5.83 -5.12
N ASN A 62 5.62 -5.01 -4.90
CA ASN A 62 6.27 -4.89 -3.61
C ASN A 62 5.55 -3.82 -2.78
N LEU A 63 4.73 -4.23 -1.81
CA LEU A 63 3.98 -3.38 -0.87
C LEU A 63 4.53 -3.51 0.56
N GLN A 64 5.79 -3.94 0.71
CA GLN A 64 6.41 -4.15 2.01
C GLN A 64 6.32 -2.88 2.86
N GLY A 65 5.73 -2.97 4.04
CA GLY A 65 5.58 -1.84 4.95
C GLY A 65 4.69 -0.70 4.43
N ALA A 66 3.94 -0.90 3.34
CA ALA A 66 3.03 0.12 2.83
C ALA A 66 1.91 0.41 3.84
N ASN A 67 1.48 1.67 3.89
CA ASN A 67 0.32 2.10 4.65
C ASN A 67 -0.92 2.11 3.73
N LEU A 68 -1.78 1.11 3.89
CA LEU A 68 -3.04 0.89 3.19
C LEU A 68 -4.25 1.09 4.13
N THR A 69 -4.08 1.81 5.25
CA THR A 69 -5.17 2.02 6.21
C THR A 69 -6.41 2.59 5.52
N ASN A 70 -7.56 1.96 5.73
CA ASN A 70 -8.85 2.30 5.12
C ASN A 70 -8.88 2.32 3.59
N ALA A 71 -7.87 1.76 2.90
CA ALA A 71 -7.88 1.68 1.44
C ALA A 71 -9.02 0.76 0.96
N ASN A 72 -9.62 1.09 -0.18
CA ASN A 72 -10.58 0.22 -0.84
C ASN A 72 -9.84 -0.62 -1.89
N LEU A 73 -9.66 -1.90 -1.61
CA LEU A 73 -9.04 -2.95 -2.41
C LEU A 73 -10.06 -4.03 -2.82
N GLU A 74 -11.36 -3.73 -2.79
CA GLU A 74 -12.41 -4.72 -3.11
C GLU A 74 -12.17 -5.30 -4.51
N GLY A 75 -12.09 -6.63 -4.60
CA GLY A 75 -11.82 -7.33 -5.86
C GLY A 75 -10.43 -7.09 -6.47
N ALA A 76 -9.48 -6.46 -5.77
CA ALA A 76 -8.13 -6.25 -6.27
C ALA A 76 -7.37 -7.58 -6.43
N ASP A 77 -6.50 -7.66 -7.43
CA ASP A 77 -5.59 -8.78 -7.63
C ASP A 77 -4.22 -8.45 -7.04
N LEU A 78 -3.95 -9.02 -5.87
CA LEU A 78 -2.70 -8.93 -5.12
C LEU A 78 -1.93 -10.26 -5.19
N SER A 79 -2.19 -11.10 -6.18
CA SER A 79 -1.56 -12.42 -6.29
C SER A 79 -0.03 -12.28 -6.35
N GLY A 80 0.67 -13.00 -5.47
CA GLY A 80 2.13 -12.95 -5.34
C GLY A 80 2.70 -11.63 -4.80
N ALA A 81 1.86 -10.67 -4.39
CA ALA A 81 2.34 -9.40 -3.85
C ALA A 81 3.08 -9.59 -2.51
N ASN A 82 4.09 -8.74 -2.26
CA ASN A 82 4.77 -8.69 -0.97
C ASN A 82 4.13 -7.64 -0.06
N LEU A 83 3.31 -8.06 0.89
CA LEU A 83 2.62 -7.22 1.89
C LEU A 83 3.27 -7.35 3.28
N GLN A 84 4.51 -7.83 3.36
CA GLN A 84 5.18 -8.03 4.64
C GLN A 84 5.21 -6.72 5.46
N ASN A 85 4.79 -6.80 6.72
CA ASN A 85 4.66 -5.65 7.64
C ASN A 85 3.76 -4.50 7.12
N ALA A 86 2.93 -4.71 6.10
CA ALA A 86 2.01 -3.68 5.61
C ALA A 86 0.91 -3.41 6.64
N ASN A 87 0.45 -2.15 6.71
CA ASN A 87 -0.67 -1.76 7.55
C ASN A 87 -1.94 -1.64 6.70
N LEU A 88 -2.85 -2.60 6.85
CA LEU A 88 -4.16 -2.66 6.20
C LEU A 88 -5.31 -2.44 7.20
N THR A 89 -5.06 -1.78 8.33
CA THR A 89 -6.10 -1.51 9.34
C THR A 89 -7.33 -0.88 8.69
N GLY A 90 -8.51 -1.45 8.91
CA GLY A 90 -9.78 -0.97 8.37
C GLY A 90 -9.92 -1.01 6.84
N ALA A 91 -9.00 -1.65 6.11
CA ALA A 91 -9.09 -1.74 4.65
C ALA A 91 -10.27 -2.59 4.19
N PHE A 92 -10.83 -2.24 3.03
CA PHE A 92 -11.90 -3.00 2.37
C PHE A 92 -11.28 -3.87 1.27
N ALA A 93 -11.02 -5.14 1.56
CA ALA A 93 -10.39 -6.09 0.65
C ALA A 93 -11.25 -7.35 0.45
N SER A 94 -12.58 -7.20 0.50
CA SER A 94 -13.50 -8.29 0.20
C SER A 94 -13.33 -8.75 -1.25
N ASN A 95 -13.41 -10.06 -1.47
CA ASN A 95 -13.22 -10.69 -2.79
C ASN A 95 -11.86 -10.42 -3.45
N ALA A 96 -10.86 -9.90 -2.73
CA ALA A 96 -9.52 -9.70 -3.27
C ALA A 96 -8.80 -11.04 -3.47
N SER A 97 -7.94 -11.14 -4.48
CA SER A 97 -7.07 -12.30 -4.64
C SER A 97 -5.73 -12.02 -3.97
N LEU A 98 -5.43 -12.75 -2.89
CA LEU A 98 -4.17 -12.73 -2.14
C LEU A 98 -3.40 -14.05 -2.33
N ASN A 99 -3.71 -14.80 -3.39
CA ASN A 99 -3.07 -16.09 -3.66
C ASN A 99 -1.54 -15.91 -3.75
N LEU A 100 -0.78 -16.76 -3.08
CA LEU A 100 0.69 -16.71 -3.01
C LEU A 100 1.28 -15.40 -2.45
N ALA A 101 0.47 -14.48 -1.93
CA ALA A 101 0.96 -13.23 -1.38
C ALA A 101 1.69 -13.46 -0.06
N ASN A 102 2.69 -12.61 0.23
CA ASN A 102 3.40 -12.62 1.50
C ASN A 102 2.80 -11.59 2.45
N LEU A 103 1.94 -11.99 3.38
CA LEU A 103 1.35 -11.12 4.40
C LEU A 103 2.05 -11.23 5.75
N LYS A 104 3.28 -11.75 5.83
CA LYS A 104 3.97 -11.93 7.11
C LYS A 104 3.96 -10.64 7.95
N ASN A 105 3.44 -10.73 9.17
CA ASN A 105 3.26 -9.61 10.11
C ASN A 105 2.42 -8.43 9.57
N ALA A 106 1.59 -8.63 8.56
CA ALA A 106 0.67 -7.59 8.10
C ALA A 106 -0.41 -7.34 9.17
N ASN A 107 -0.83 -6.09 9.30
CA ASN A 107 -1.91 -5.71 10.22
C ASN A 107 -3.22 -5.57 9.46
N LEU A 108 -4.16 -6.48 9.68
CA LEU A 108 -5.52 -6.49 9.13
C LEU A 108 -6.58 -6.11 10.19
N ASN A 109 -6.19 -5.46 11.29
CA ASN A 109 -7.11 -5.07 12.35
C ASN A 109 -8.33 -4.32 11.79
N GLY A 110 -9.54 -4.81 12.09
CA GLY A 110 -10.78 -4.20 11.61
C GLY A 110 -11.00 -4.22 10.09
N ALA A 111 -10.11 -4.86 9.30
CA ALA A 111 -10.26 -4.94 7.85
C ALA A 111 -11.39 -5.88 7.45
N ASN A 112 -12.02 -5.64 6.30
CA ASN A 112 -12.91 -6.61 5.68
C ASN A 112 -12.14 -7.37 4.59
N VAL A 113 -11.82 -8.63 4.85
CA VAL A 113 -11.17 -9.55 3.90
C VAL A 113 -12.09 -10.72 3.56
N SER A 114 -13.41 -10.54 3.69
CA SER A 114 -14.39 -11.60 3.44
C SER A 114 -14.28 -12.11 2.01
N ASN A 115 -14.36 -13.43 1.83
CA ASN A 115 -14.21 -14.12 0.55
C ASN A 115 -12.89 -13.85 -0.19
N ALA A 116 -11.87 -13.29 0.47
CA ALA A 116 -10.56 -13.14 -0.14
C ALA A 116 -9.91 -14.51 -0.38
N GLU A 117 -9.32 -14.70 -1.55
CA GLU A 117 -8.61 -15.93 -1.88
C GLU A 117 -7.19 -15.88 -1.30
N THR A 118 -6.82 -16.83 -0.45
CA THR A 118 -5.51 -16.82 0.23
C THR A 118 -4.73 -18.12 -0.01
N THR A 119 -4.95 -18.78 -1.15
CA THR A 119 -4.31 -20.07 -1.46
C THR A 119 -2.79 -19.88 -1.53
N GLY A 120 -2.06 -20.58 -0.65
CA GLY A 120 -0.60 -20.48 -0.57
C GLY A 120 -0.07 -19.14 -0.05
N ALA A 121 -0.93 -18.26 0.48
CA ALA A 121 -0.49 -17.01 1.10
C ALA A 121 0.28 -17.28 2.41
N ASN A 122 1.34 -16.49 2.67
CA ASN A 122 2.03 -16.53 3.95
C ASN A 122 1.32 -15.62 4.96
N LEU A 123 0.59 -16.23 5.89
CA LEU A 123 -0.20 -15.53 6.91
C LEU A 123 0.48 -15.53 8.30
N ASN A 124 1.77 -15.87 8.38
CA ASN A 124 2.48 -15.92 9.66
C ASN A 124 2.50 -14.56 10.36
N GLY A 125 1.99 -14.49 11.59
CA GLY A 125 1.98 -13.28 12.40
C GLY A 125 1.01 -12.19 11.94
N VAL A 126 0.07 -12.51 11.03
CA VAL A 126 -0.97 -11.56 10.63
C VAL A 126 -1.88 -11.26 11.82
N ASP A 127 -2.12 -9.97 12.09
CA ASP A 127 -3.11 -9.54 13.07
C ASP A 127 -4.47 -9.38 12.39
N VAL A 128 -5.44 -10.22 12.76
CA VAL A 128 -6.82 -10.19 12.26
C VAL A 128 -7.82 -9.74 13.34
N THR A 129 -7.36 -9.08 14.39
CA THR A 129 -8.22 -8.62 15.49
C THR A 129 -9.35 -7.73 14.94
N GLY A 130 -10.60 -8.13 15.17
CA GLY A 130 -11.78 -7.41 14.67
C GLY A 130 -11.98 -7.44 13.16
N ALA A 131 -11.18 -8.21 12.41
CA ALA A 131 -11.33 -8.34 10.97
C ALA A 131 -12.53 -9.23 10.59
N LEU A 132 -13.19 -8.91 9.47
CA LEU A 132 -14.17 -9.80 8.86
C LEU A 132 -13.45 -10.74 7.90
N VAL A 133 -13.32 -12.01 8.30
CA VAL A 133 -12.57 -13.05 7.58
C VAL A 133 -13.48 -14.15 7.01
N GLN A 134 -14.80 -13.99 7.07
CA GLN A 134 -15.73 -15.04 6.64
C GLN A 134 -15.51 -15.40 5.16
N GLY A 135 -15.45 -16.70 4.86
CA GLY A 135 -15.21 -17.18 3.49
C GLY A 135 -13.79 -16.92 2.96
N SER A 136 -12.94 -16.23 3.71
CA SER A 136 -11.51 -16.17 3.41
C SER A 136 -10.83 -17.45 3.89
N GLY A 137 -9.72 -17.84 3.25
CA GLY A 137 -8.89 -18.96 3.73
C GLY A 137 -8.10 -18.66 5.00
N ILE A 138 -8.35 -17.53 5.67
CA ILE A 138 -7.70 -17.11 6.90
C ILE A 138 -8.42 -17.74 8.09
N SER A 139 -7.76 -18.69 8.75
CA SER A 139 -8.27 -19.27 9.99
C SER A 139 -7.96 -18.35 11.17
N VAL A 140 -8.99 -17.97 11.93
CA VAL A 140 -8.83 -17.36 13.26
C VAL A 140 -8.55 -18.49 14.25
N GLY A 141 -7.28 -18.67 14.62
CA GLY A 141 -6.91 -19.60 15.68
C GLY A 141 -7.58 -19.15 16.99
N GLY A 142 -8.52 -19.95 17.50
CA GLY A 142 -9.07 -19.76 18.83
C GLY A 142 -8.02 -20.17 19.87
N ASN A 143 -7.76 -19.27 20.82
CA ASN A 143 -7.11 -19.63 22.08
C ASN A 143 -8.06 -20.50 22.93
#